data_AF-A0A5T1UP74-F1
#
_entry.id   AF-A0A5T1UP74-F1
#
_cell.length_a   1.000
_cell.length_b   1.000
_cell.length_c   1.000
_cell.angle_alpha   90.00
_cell.angle_beta   90.00
_cell.angle_gamma   90.00
#
_symmetry.space_group_name_H-M   'P 1'
#
loop_
_entity.id
_entity.type
_entity.pdbx_description
1 polymer ?
#
loop_
_entity_poly.entity_id
_entity_poly.type
_entity_poly.pdbx_seq_one_letter_code
_entity_poly.pdbx_strand_id
1 'polypeptide(L)' 'SNLSAKLRLSATLLEMKKSDILVIFTLLLNQDIVKITLSEEEFLKSYKDVKIGDTLLLSIKAFNPIIVGKLDK' A
#
# COMPACT_ATOMS: atom_id res chain seq x y z
N SER A 1 -25.88 0.64 -7.09
CA SER A 1 -24.93 1.08 -6.03
C SER A 1 -23.69 0.19 -6.10
N ASN A 2 -22.57 0.71 -6.62
CA ASN A 2 -21.30 -0.05 -6.74
C ASN A 2 -20.45 0.10 -5.47
N LEU A 3 -20.92 -0.46 -4.35
CA LEU A 3 -20.13 -0.48 -3.11
C LEU A 3 -19.00 -1.51 -3.26
N SER A 4 -17.84 -1.10 -3.78
CA SER A 4 -16.63 -1.92 -3.72
C SER A 4 -16.02 -1.82 -2.31
N ALA A 5 -15.82 -2.93 -1.63
CA ALA A 5 -15.05 -2.96 -0.38
C ALA A 5 -13.58 -2.63 -0.68
N LYS A 6 -13.20 -1.36 -0.47
CA LYS A 6 -11.81 -0.91 -0.52
C LYS A 6 -11.35 -0.69 0.92
N LEU A 7 -10.33 -1.43 1.34
CA LEU A 7 -9.72 -1.22 2.66
C LEU A 7 -8.82 0.00 2.56
N ARG A 8 -8.98 0.94 3.49
CA ARG A 8 -8.11 2.11 3.64
C ARG A 8 -7.20 1.89 4.83
N LEU A 9 -5.89 1.99 4.61
CA LEU A 9 -4.87 1.64 5.58
C LEU A 9 -3.81 2.73 5.59
N SER A 10 -3.27 3.06 6.76
CA SER A 10 -2.14 3.99 6.87
C SER A 10 -0.85 3.20 7.02
N ALA A 11 0.17 3.53 6.23
CA ALA A 11 1.45 2.86 6.30
C ALA A 11 2.62 3.84 6.14
N THR A 12 3.69 3.63 6.90
CA THR A 12 4.87 4.51 6.87
C THR A 12 5.90 3.97 5.89
N LEU A 13 6.42 4.83 5.00
CA LEU A 13 7.44 4.45 4.04
C LEU A 13 8.77 4.23 4.74
N LEU A 14 9.28 3.00 4.71
CA LEU A 14 10.56 2.62 5.30
C LEU A 14 11.71 2.69 4.29
N GLU A 15 11.45 2.32 3.04
CA GLU A 15 12.47 2.23 2.00
C GLU A 15 11.86 2.47 0.63
N MET A 16 12.63 3.09 -0.26
CA MET A 16 12.31 3.26 -1.67
C MET A 16 13.45 2.71 -2.52
N LYS A 17 13.16 1.73 -3.38
CA LYS A 17 14.11 1.21 -4.38
C LYS A 17 13.64 1.58 -5.79
N LYS A 18 14.49 2.25 -6.54
CA LYS A 18 14.26 2.56 -7.96
C LYS A 18 15.04 1.57 -8.83
N SER A 19 14.38 1.03 -9.84
CA SER A 19 14.93 0.20 -10.91
C SER A 19 14.41 0.73 -12.24
N ASP A 20 14.93 0.25 -13.36
CA ASP A 20 14.81 0.87 -14.68
C ASP A 20 13.38 1.33 -15.02
N ILE A 21 12.38 0.46 -14.87
CA ILE A 21 10.98 0.80 -15.17
C ILE A 21 10.06 0.77 -13.94
N LEU A 22 10.60 0.47 -12.75
CA LEU A 22 9.82 0.21 -11.54
C LEU A 22 10.38 0.96 -10.32
N VAL A 23 9.48 1.38 -9.45
CA VAL A 23 9.80 1.87 -8.11
C VAL A 23 9.09 0.99 -7.08
N ILE A 24 9.83 0.47 -6.11
CA ILE A 24 9.31 -0.36 -5.04
C ILE A 24 9.35 0.41 -3.74
N PHE A 25 8.19 0.56 -3.11
CA PHE A 25 8.04 1.10 -1.75
C PHE A 25 7.93 -0.05 -0.77
N THR A 26 8.78 -0.07 0.25
CA THR A 26 8.64 -0.95 1.42
C THR A 26 7.99 -0.13 2.53
N LEU A 27 6.82 -0.56 3.01
CA LEU A 27 5.97 0.19 3.94
C LEU A 27 5.72 -0.61 5.20
N LEU A 28 5.74 0.05 6.36
CA LEU A 28 5.29 -0.48 7.64
C LEU A 28 3.79 -0.23 7.78
N LEU A 29 3.00 -1.30 7.84
CA LEU A 29 1.58 -1.28 8.09
C LEU A 29 1.31 -1.97 9.42
N ASN A 30 1.00 -1.20 10.47
CA ASN A 30 0.88 -1.72 11.83
C ASN A 30 2.15 -2.48 12.27
N GLN A 31 2.11 -3.81 12.26
CA GLN A 31 3.23 -4.69 12.61
C GLN A 31 3.76 -5.49 11.40
N ASP A 32 3.18 -5.27 10.22
CA ASP A 32 3.50 -5.98 9.00
C ASP A 32 4.30 -5.10 8.04
N ILE A 33 5.15 -5.73 7.24
CA ILE A 33 5.85 -5.07 6.13
C ILE A 33 5.17 -5.45 4.83
N VAL A 34 4.74 -4.43 4.07
CA VAL A 34 4.14 -4.61 2.76
C VAL A 34 4.98 -3.90 1.69
N LYS A 35 4.93 -4.42 0.47
CA LYS A 35 5.60 -3.79 -0.68
C LYS A 35 4.58 -3.36 -1.70
N ILE A 36 4.75 -2.15 -2.21
CA ILE A 36 3.98 -1.62 -3.34
C ILE A 36 4.95 -1.41 -4.49
N THR A 37 4.54 -1.81 -5.68
CA THR A 37 5.28 -1.58 -6.91
C THR A 37 4.55 -0.54 -7.73
N LEU A 38 5.27 0.47 -8.17
CA LEU A 38 4.82 1.53 -9.06
C LEU A 38 5.63 1.42 -10.35
N SER A 39 5.05 1.86 -11.46
CA SER A 39 5.87 2.18 -12.63
C SER A 39 6.71 3.43 -12.37
N GLU A 40 7.84 3.58 -13.06
CA GLU A 40 8.62 4.82 -12.97
C GLU A 40 7.80 6.05 -13.39
N GLU A 41 6.99 5.94 -14.44
CA GLU A 41 6.10 7.01 -14.91
C GLU A 41 5.12 7.45 -13.81
N GLU A 42 4.44 6.49 -13.17
CA GLU A 42 3.50 6.76 -12.09
C GLU A 42 4.19 7.44 -10.90
N PHE A 43 5.39 6.97 -10.54
CA PHE A 43 6.19 7.58 -9.48
C PHE A 43 6.53 9.04 -9.81
N LEU A 44 7.08 9.31 -11.00
CA LEU A 44 7.50 10.66 -11.40
C LEU A 44 6.31 11.63 -11.50
N LYS A 45 5.15 11.15 -11.94
CA LYS A 45 3.95 11.98 -12.13
C LYS A 45 3.22 12.29 -10.83
N SER A 46 3.10 11.32 -9.93
CA SER A 46 2.16 11.40 -8.80
C SER A 46 2.81 11.31 -7.43
N TYR A 47 4.03 10.77 -7.32
CA TYR A 47 4.62 10.38 -6.03
C TYR A 47 6.07 10.84 -5.85
N LYS A 48 6.58 11.73 -6.72
CA LYS A 48 7.97 12.21 -6.70
C LYS A 48 8.40 12.89 -5.39
N ASP A 49 7.43 13.49 -4.68
CA ASP A 49 7.67 14.26 -3.45
C ASP A 49 7.56 13.40 -2.18
N VAL A 50 7.18 12.12 -2.31
CA VAL A 50 7.11 11.17 -1.20
C VAL A 50 8.52 10.84 -0.71
N LYS A 51 8.72 10.88 0.60
CA LYS A 51 10.00 10.64 1.27
C LYS A 51 9.90 9.51 2.27
N ILE A 52 11.04 8.88 2.53
CA ILE A 52 11.16 7.89 3.62
C ILE A 52 10.77 8.57 4.93
N GLY A 53 9.91 7.91 5.73
CA GLY A 53 9.30 8.44 6.94
C GLY A 53 7.89 9.01 6.74
N ASP A 54 7.48 9.30 5.50
CA ASP A 54 6.12 9.76 5.23
C ASP A 54 5.10 8.64 5.50
N THR A 55 3.93 9.03 6.01
CA THR A 55 2.81 8.11 6.20
C THR A 55 1.82 8.26 5.04
N LEU A 56 1.59 7.17 4.32
CA LEU A 56 0.76 7.12 3.13
C LEU A 56 -0.58 6.45 3.43
N LEU A 57 -1.65 6.95 2.82
CA LEU A 57 -2.95 6.30 2.80
C LEU A 57 -3.02 5.33 1.63
N LEU A 58 -3.14 4.05 1.93
CA LEU A 58 -3.23 2.97 0.96
C LEU A 58 -4.68 2.56 0.77
N SER A 59 -5.05 2.26 -0.48
CA SER A 59 -6.33 1.62 -0.79
C SER A 59 -6.09 0.25 -1.41
N ILE A 60 -6.48 -0.81 -0.68
CA ILE A 60 -6.39 -2.18 -1.19
C ILE A 60 -7.77 -2.58 -1.72
N LYS A 61 -7.81 -3.02 -2.98
CA LYS A 61 -9.00 -3.63 -3.56
C LYS A 61 -9.14 -5.04 -3.00
N ALA A 62 -9.95 -5.19 -1.95
CA ALA A 62 -10.28 -6.51 -1.45
C ALA A 62 -11.25 -7.18 -2.42
N PHE A 63 -10.97 -8.43 -2.80
CA PHE A 63 -12.04 -9.31 -3.25
C PHE A 63 -12.97 -9.55 -2.06
N ASN A 64 -14.26 -9.76 -2.32
CA ASN A 64 -15.31 -9.91 -1.30
C ASN A 64 -14.78 -10.73 -0.10
N PRO A 65 -14.55 -10.10 1.07
CA PRO A 65 -13.92 -10.80 2.18
C PRO A 65 -14.72 -12.04 2.56
N ILE A 66 -14.03 -13.16 2.76
CA ILE A 66 -14.67 -14.40 3.22
C ILE A 66 -14.44 -14.57 4.72
N ILE A 67 -15.45 -15.09 5.41
CA ILE A 67 -15.35 -15.44 6.83
C ILE A 67 -14.61 -16.79 6.91
N VAL A 68 -13.47 -16.82 7.62
CA VAL A 68 -12.67 -18.05 7.82
C VAL A 68 -12.81 -18.66 9.22
N GLY A 69 -13.48 -17.97 10.15
CA GLY A 69 -13.71 -18.47 11.51
C GLY A 69 -14.31 -17.39 12.44
N LYS A 70 -14.76 -17.82 13.63
CA LYS A 70 -15.18 -16.94 14.73
C LYS A 70 -14.07 -16.94 15.79
N LEU A 71 -13.68 -15.77 16.27
CA LEU A 71 -12.80 -15.65 17.43
C LEU A 71 -13.68 -15.77 18.68
N ASP A 72 -13.51 -16.84 19.45
CA ASP A 72 -14.05 -16.91 20.81
C ASP A 72 -13.05 -16.23 21.77
N LYS A 73 -13.59 -15.44 22.70
CA LYS A 73 -12.79 -14.69 23.68
C LYS A 73 -12.08 -15.62 24.66
#